data_AF-A0A352VLJ1-F1
#
_entry.id   AF-A0A352VLJ1-F1
#
_cell.length_a   1.000
_cell.length_b   1.000
_cell.length_c   1.000
_cell.angle_alpha   90.00
_cell.angle_beta   90.00
_cell.angle_gamma   90.00
#
_symmetry.space_group_name_H-M   'P 1'
#
loop_
_entity.id
_entity.type
_entity.pdbx_description
1 polymer ?
#
loop_
_entity_poly.entity_id
_entity_poly.type
_entity_poly.pdbx_seq_one_letter_code
_entity_poly.pdbx_strand_id
1 'polypeptide(L)'
;MALGVATCVTGTVAQRDQPYRANLPADHAAIEYDAGPFEDPITRLAEAVASGVATLDYDNRFGYLPSLLDRLDIRVDSQVLVFSKTSFQ
;
A
#
# COMPACT_ATOMS: atom_id res chain seq x y z
N MET A 1 -61.79 -2.45 19.84
CA MET A 1 -61.40 -2.21 18.44
C MET A 1 -60.92 -0.78 18.30
N ALA A 2 -59.60 -0.57 18.20
CA ALA A 2 -59.00 0.65 17.67
C ALA A 2 -57.56 0.29 17.27
N LEU A 3 -57.30 0.32 15.96
CA LEU A 3 -56.08 -0.11 15.31
C LEU A 3 -55.09 1.08 15.34
N GLY A 4 -54.07 1.02 16.19
CA GLY A 4 -53.00 2.03 16.26
C GLY A 4 -51.87 1.67 15.30
N VAL A 5 -51.74 2.45 14.24
CA VAL A 5 -50.80 2.26 13.12
C VAL A 5 -49.36 2.33 13.61
N ALA A 6 -48.63 1.21 13.50
CA ALA A 6 -47.19 1.15 13.71
C ALA A 6 -46.48 1.87 12.56
N THR A 7 -46.01 3.09 12.80
CA THR A 7 -45.12 3.79 11.87
C THR A 7 -43.71 3.23 12.05
N CYS A 8 -43.39 2.21 11.26
CA CYS A 8 -42.02 1.75 11.12
C CYS A 8 -41.26 2.86 10.37
N VAL A 9 -40.47 3.66 11.09
CA VAL A 9 -39.46 4.52 10.46
C VAL A 9 -38.38 3.59 9.96
N THR A 10 -38.52 3.13 8.73
CA THR A 10 -37.44 2.49 7.99
C THR A 10 -36.43 3.59 7.69
N GLY A 11 -35.48 3.79 8.60
CA GLY A 11 -34.29 4.56 8.31
C GLY A 11 -33.57 3.86 7.18
N THR A 12 -33.75 4.34 5.95
CA THR A 12 -32.92 3.94 4.83
C THR A 12 -31.52 4.41 5.15
N VAL A 13 -30.68 3.48 5.64
CA VAL A 13 -29.24 3.65 5.51
C VAL A 13 -28.97 3.50 4.01
N ALA A 14 -29.14 4.60 3.27
CA ALA A 14 -28.56 4.73 1.96
C ALA A 14 -27.05 4.61 2.19
N GLN A 15 -26.48 3.44 1.93
CA GLN A 15 -25.05 3.27 1.83
C GLN A 15 -24.58 4.31 0.81
N ARG A 16 -23.91 5.33 1.35
CA ARG A 16 -23.36 6.48 0.63
C ARG A 16 -22.70 5.99 -0.64
N ASP A 17 -23.04 6.61 -1.76
CA ASP A 17 -22.31 6.50 -3.02
C ASP A 17 -20.81 6.65 -2.69
N GLN A 18 -20.07 5.53 -2.63
CA GLN A 18 -18.70 5.59 -2.17
C GLN A 18 -17.89 6.19 -3.32
N PRO A 19 -17.33 7.39 -3.11
CA PRO A 19 -16.76 8.20 -4.17
C PRO A 19 -15.35 7.70 -4.43
N TYR A 20 -15.18 6.47 -4.91
CA TYR A 20 -13.89 6.08 -5.47
C TYR A 20 -13.75 6.82 -6.81
N ARG A 21 -13.47 8.13 -6.72
CA ARG A 21 -13.30 9.02 -7.86
C ARG A 21 -12.19 8.40 -8.70
N ALA A 22 -12.41 8.32 -10.00
CA ALA A 22 -11.46 7.79 -10.97
C ALA A 22 -10.06 8.47 -10.95
N ASN A 23 -9.87 9.52 -10.14
CA ASN A 23 -8.62 10.24 -9.92
C ASN A 23 -8.54 10.77 -8.47
N LEU A 24 -8.41 9.88 -7.47
CA LEU A 24 -7.93 10.32 -6.16
C LEU A 24 -6.41 10.55 -6.26
N PRO A 25 -5.90 11.75 -5.91
CA PRO A 25 -4.47 11.99 -5.88
C PRO A 25 -3.83 11.16 -4.75
N ALA A 26 -2.60 10.71 -4.94
CA ALA A 26 -1.93 9.77 -4.04
C ALA A 26 -1.74 10.34 -2.61
N ASP A 27 -1.60 11.66 -2.50
CA ASP A 27 -1.43 12.41 -1.26
C ASP A 27 -2.75 12.74 -0.55
N HIS A 28 -3.89 12.22 -1.03
CA HIS A 28 -5.18 12.47 -0.38
C HIS A 28 -5.15 11.97 1.06
N ALA A 29 -5.62 12.80 2.01
CA ALA A 29 -5.62 12.51 3.45
C ALA A 29 -6.46 11.29 3.90
N ALA A 30 -7.07 10.57 2.96
CA ALA A 30 -7.76 9.31 3.23
C ALA A 30 -6.92 8.08 2.83
N ILE A 31 -5.79 8.30 2.15
CA ILE A 31 -4.87 7.28 1.62
C ILE A 31 -3.57 7.27 2.43
N GLU A 32 -3.08 8.45 2.83
CA GLU A 32 -1.99 8.60 3.81
C GLU A 32 -0.68 7.88 3.45
N TYR A 33 -0.32 7.75 2.16
CA TYR A 33 0.95 7.11 1.77
C TYR A 33 2.19 7.76 2.39
N ASP A 34 2.14 9.07 2.63
CA ASP A 34 3.26 9.85 3.17
C ASP A 34 3.08 10.19 4.67
N ALA A 35 2.09 9.61 5.35
CA ALA A 35 1.77 9.93 6.74
C ALA A 35 1.88 8.70 7.66
N GLY A 36 2.36 8.94 8.88
CA GLY A 36 2.55 7.92 9.91
C GLY A 36 4.01 7.49 10.11
N PRO A 37 4.30 6.69 11.14
CA PRO A 37 5.63 6.15 11.37
C PRO A 37 5.96 5.08 10.34
N PHE A 38 7.04 5.27 9.59
CA PHE A 38 7.56 4.28 8.63
C PHE A 38 8.45 3.26 9.35
N GLU A 39 7.85 2.26 10.00
CA GLU A 39 8.60 1.17 10.64
C GLU A 39 8.74 -0.06 9.75
N ASP A 40 9.23 0.13 8.53
CA ASP A 40 9.40 -0.93 7.54
C ASP A 40 10.90 -1.24 7.25
N PRO A 41 11.20 -2.35 6.55
CA PRO A 41 12.57 -2.73 6.22
C PRO A 41 13.33 -1.70 5.36
N ILE A 42 12.66 -0.94 4.49
CA ILE A 42 13.28 0.10 3.67
C ILE A 42 13.70 1.25 4.56
N THR A 43 12.83 1.70 5.47
CA THR A 43 13.15 2.81 6.37
C THR A 43 14.34 2.47 7.27
N ARG A 44 14.36 1.27 7.85
CA ARG A 44 15.49 0.79 8.66
C ARG A 44 16.79 0.70 7.86
N LEU A 45 16.72 0.22 6.63
CA LEU A 45 17.89 0.14 5.75
C LEU A 45 18.40 1.53 5.37
N ALA A 46 17.50 2.47 5.05
CA ALA A 46 17.85 3.84 4.71
C ALA A 46 18.59 4.53 5.86
N GLU A 47 18.11 4.38 7.10
CA GLU A 47 18.78 4.88 8.30
C GLU A 47 20.15 4.22 8.51
N ALA A 48 20.25 2.90 8.32
CA ALA A 48 21.52 2.18 8.44
C ALA A 48 22.55 2.65 7.39
N VAL A 49 22.13 2.94 6.17
CA VAL A 49 23.00 3.49 5.12
C VAL A 49 23.40 4.93 5.44
N ALA A 50 22.45 5.77 5.85
CA ALA A 50 22.72 7.16 6.21
C ALA A 50 23.69 7.30 7.39
N SER A 51 23.60 6.38 8.36
CA SER A 51 24.51 6.32 9.52
C SER A 51 25.83 5.62 9.24
N GLY A 52 26.00 4.99 8.07
CA GLY A 52 27.19 4.21 7.71
C GLY A 52 27.29 2.83 8.38
N VAL A 53 26.23 2.37 9.07
CA VAL A 53 26.13 1.03 9.65
C VAL A 53 26.00 -0.04 8.56
N ALA A 54 25.38 0.31 7.43
CA ALA A 54 25.28 -0.54 6.26
C ALA A 54 25.83 0.19 5.02
N THR A 55 26.39 -0.58 4.09
CA THR A 55 26.79 -0.10 2.77
C THR A 55 26.06 -0.90 1.70
N LEU A 56 25.87 -0.29 0.54
CA LEU A 56 25.38 -0.97 -0.66
C LEU A 56 26.55 -1.04 -1.64
N ASP A 57 26.88 -2.24 -2.07
CA ASP A 57 27.92 -2.46 -3.07
C ASP A 57 27.41 -2.13 -4.46
N TYR A 58 28.22 -1.40 -5.22
CA TYR A 58 27.90 -1.04 -6.59
C TYR A 58 28.30 -2.16 -7.55
N ASP A 59 27.35 -2.65 -8.34
CA ASP A 59 27.57 -3.54 -9.46
C ASP A 59 27.61 -2.76 -10.80
N ASN A 60 28.52 -3.14 -11.69
CA ASN A 60 28.72 -2.43 -12.96
C ASN A 60 27.55 -2.55 -13.95
N ARG A 61 26.71 -3.59 -13.82
CA ARG A 61 25.61 -3.86 -14.74
C ARG A 61 24.26 -3.44 -14.16
N PHE A 62 24.09 -3.58 -12.85
CA PHE A 62 22.80 -3.41 -12.16
C PHE A 62 22.82 -2.31 -11.09
N GLY A 63 23.94 -1.60 -10.93
CA GLY A 63 24.11 -0.58 -9.90
C GLY A 63 24.00 -1.20 -8.51
N TYR A 64 23.25 -0.56 -7.61
CA TYR A 64 23.05 -1.07 -6.25
C TYR A 64 21.94 -2.12 -6.13
N LEU A 65 21.27 -2.49 -7.23
CA LEU A 65 20.12 -3.40 -7.14
C LEU A 65 20.48 -4.75 -6.49
N PRO A 66 21.59 -5.43 -6.82
CA PRO A 66 21.90 -6.72 -6.21
C PRO A 66 22.13 -6.61 -4.70
N SER A 67 22.92 -5.61 -4.26
CA SER A 67 23.21 -5.39 -2.84
C SER A 67 21.99 -4.92 -2.06
N LEU A 68 21.11 -4.12 -2.69
CA LEU A 68 19.84 -3.71 -2.12
C LEU A 68 18.92 -4.91 -1.86
N LEU A 69 18.75 -5.79 -2.85
CA LEU A 69 17.90 -6.98 -2.70
C LEU A 69 18.44 -7.93 -1.63
N ASP A 70 19.75 -8.14 -1.59
CA ASP A 70 20.42 -8.94 -0.55
C ASP A 70 20.16 -8.35 0.85
N ARG A 71 20.32 -7.03 1.01
CA ARG A 71 20.11 -6.36 2.29
C ARG A 71 18.64 -6.37 2.76
N LEU A 72 17.70 -6.56 1.83
CA LEU A 72 16.27 -6.70 2.10
C LEU A 72 15.83 -8.17 2.19
N ASP A 73 16.75 -9.13 2.08
CA ASP A 73 16.47 -10.57 2.06
C ASP A 73 15.46 -10.97 0.95
N ILE A 74 15.54 -10.29 -0.20
CA ILE A 74 14.69 -10.56 -1.36
C ILE A 74 15.46 -11.44 -2.32
N ARG A 75 15.01 -12.69 -2.48
CA ARG A 75 15.63 -13.61 -3.43
C ARG A 75 15.34 -13.19 -4.87
N VAL A 76 16.36 -13.18 -5.72
CA VAL A 76 16.22 -12.79 -7.15
C VAL A 76 15.39 -13.78 -7.97
N ASP A 77 15.23 -15.01 -7.50
CA ASP A 77 14.39 -16.05 -8.09
C ASP A 77 12.93 -15.98 -7.60
N SER A 78 12.57 -14.95 -6.82
CA SER A 78 11.20 -14.74 -6.34
C SER A 78 10.26 -14.53 -7.52
N GLN A 79 9.53 -15.58 -7.89
CA GLN A 79 8.50 -15.50 -8.91
C GLN A 79 7.28 -14.77 -8.35
N VAL A 80 7.05 -13.52 -8.78
CA VAL A 80 5.79 -12.82 -8.56
C VAL A 80 4.87 -13.10 -9.74
N LEU A 81 3.68 -13.65 -9.48
CA LEU A 81 2.61 -13.70 -10.46
C LEU A 81 2.20 -12.25 -10.78
N VAL A 82 2.57 -11.78 -11.97
CA VAL A 82 2.15 -10.46 -12.45
C VAL A 82 0.69 -10.55 -12.88
N PHE A 83 -0.22 -10.16 -12.00
CA PHE A 83 -1.58 -9.84 -12.41
C PHE A 83 -1.56 -8.49 -13.14
N SER A 84 -1.51 -8.52 -14.46
CA SER A 84 -1.89 -7.35 -15.24
C SER A 84 -3.41 -7.21 -15.21
N LYS A 85 -3.93 -5.98 -15.28
CA LYS A 85 -5.38 -5.69 -15.30
C LYS A 85 -6.16 -6.47 -16.38
N THR A 86 -5.47 -6.99 -17.40
CA THR A 86 -6.02 -7.79 -18.49
C THR A 86 -5.74 -9.29 -18.37
N SER A 87 -5.14 -9.75 -17.26
CA SER A 87 -4.90 -11.17 -17.00
C SER A 87 -6.21 -11.80 -16.53
N PHE A 88 -7.02 -12.27 -17.47
CA PHE A 88 -8.10 -13.21 -17.17
C PHE A 88 -7.48 -14.62 -17.06
N GLN A 89 -7.68 -15.27 -15.91
CA GLN A 89 -7.36 -16.69 -15.69
C GLN A 89 -8.55 -17.58 -16.05
#